data_AF-A0A2A4FC76-F1
#
_entry.id   AF-A0A2A4FC76-F1
#
_cell.length_a   1.000
_cell.length_b   1.000
_cell.length_c   1.000
_cell.angle_alpha   90.00
_cell.angle_beta   90.00
_cell.angle_gamma   90.00
#
_symmetry.space_group_name_H-M   'P 1'
#
loop_
_entity.id
_entity.type
_entity.pdbx_description
1 polymer ?
#
loop_
_entity_poly.entity_id
_entity_poly.type
_entity_poly.pdbx_seq_one_letter_code
_entity_poly.pdbx_strand_id
1 'polypeptide(L)'
;MSNRPQTVAHQRTYTRKEFTALRAYVQHVAAATIGRLYLGEDESGVPLTAAAVERRMRDMQADLVALALEHGSPVLAEHLKASTKKHGSAKLAAVSPKMVEQAAQLAVWFRPLVAVRLKSQHIATLAELVAFCNARGGTWWRAVPRIGAGRARHIVAWLRQHEATIGLRVDADVDICDPLTAPDNQIIEVGGRANVLAPLERMAVAHPLSGSTGENRATLFPYVQAPNE
;
A
#
# COMPACT_ATOMS: atom_id res chain seq x y z
N MET A 1 39.43 28.69 5.19
CA MET A 1 38.01 28.31 5.05
C MET A 1 37.94 27.19 4.02
N SER A 2 37.76 25.93 4.45
CA SER A 2 37.79 24.77 3.54
C SER A 2 36.50 24.68 2.72
N ASN A 3 36.63 24.79 1.40
CA ASN A 3 35.55 24.63 0.45
C ASN A 3 35.20 23.14 0.33
N ARG A 4 34.16 22.68 1.03
CA ARG A 4 33.65 21.31 0.90
C ARG A 4 32.67 21.24 -0.27
N PRO A 5 32.87 20.34 -1.25
CA PRO A 5 31.92 20.16 -2.34
C PRO A 5 30.57 19.69 -1.78
N GLN A 6 29.52 20.47 -2.03
CA GLN A 6 28.15 20.10 -1.69
C GLN A 6 27.63 19.17 -2.78
N THR A 7 27.27 17.93 -2.41
CA THR A 7 26.66 16.99 -3.35
C THR A 7 25.19 17.34 -3.50
N VAL A 8 24.83 18.01 -4.60
CA VAL A 8 23.43 18.30 -4.93
C VAL A 8 22.81 17.00 -5.45
N ALA A 9 22.19 16.23 -4.56
CA ALA A 9 21.42 15.05 -4.93
C ALA A 9 20.12 15.50 -5.62
N HIS A 10 20.19 15.80 -6.91
CA HIS A 10 18.98 15.93 -7.73
C HIS A 10 18.35 14.54 -7.88
N GLN A 11 17.42 14.19 -6.98
CA GLN A 11 16.51 13.09 -7.22
C GLN A 11 15.68 13.46 -8.46
N ARG A 12 16.05 12.92 -9.63
CA ARG A 12 15.26 13.06 -10.85
C ARG A 12 13.86 12.54 -10.56
N THR A 13 12.88 13.42 -10.67
CA THR A 13 11.48 13.07 -10.46
C THR A 13 10.92 12.59 -11.79
N TYR A 14 10.47 11.34 -11.85
CA TYR A 14 9.85 10.77 -13.04
C TYR A 14 8.33 10.80 -12.94
N THR A 15 7.70 11.06 -14.08
CA THR A 15 6.25 11.08 -14.25
C THR A 15 5.69 9.69 -14.54
N ARG A 16 4.38 9.52 -14.34
CA ARG A 16 3.67 8.26 -14.67
C ARG A 16 3.79 7.87 -16.15
N LYS A 17 3.87 8.86 -17.04
CA LYS A 17 4.10 8.65 -18.47
C LYS A 17 5.47 8.04 -18.73
N GLU A 18 6.50 8.53 -18.06
CA GLU A 18 7.87 7.99 -18.18
C GLU A 18 7.99 6.57 -17.64
N PHE A 19 7.31 6.22 -16.55
CA PHE A 19 7.25 4.82 -16.09
C PHE A 19 6.56 3.90 -17.10
N THR A 20 5.52 4.39 -17.78
CA THR A 20 4.83 3.63 -18.83
C THR A 20 5.75 3.43 -20.05
N ALA A 21 6.49 4.48 -20.43
CA ALA A 21 7.50 4.43 -21.48
C ALA A 21 8.63 3.45 -21.15
N LEU A 22 9.14 3.46 -19.92
CA LEU A 22 10.19 2.54 -19.45
C LEU A 22 9.71 1.10 -19.49
N ARG A 23 8.47 0.82 -19.08
CA ARG A 23 7.88 -0.52 -19.17
C ARG A 23 7.82 -1.02 -20.61
N ALA A 24 7.39 -0.17 -21.55
CA ALA A 24 7.38 -0.50 -22.97
C ALA A 24 8.81 -0.76 -23.49
N TYR A 25 9.80 0.02 -23.05
CA TYR A 25 11.20 -0.14 -23.42
C TYR A 25 11.77 -1.50 -22.94
N VAL A 26 11.48 -1.88 -21.70
CA VAL A 26 11.89 -3.19 -21.14
C VAL A 26 11.21 -4.35 -21.87
N GLN A 27 10.01 -4.14 -22.41
CA GLN A 27 9.30 -5.10 -23.28
C GLN A 27 9.80 -5.09 -24.73
N HIS A 28 10.94 -4.45 -25.00
CA HIS A 28 11.56 -4.35 -26.32
C HIS A 28 10.69 -3.64 -27.38
N VAL A 29 9.80 -2.74 -26.97
CA VAL A 29 9.11 -1.84 -27.91
C VAL A 29 10.12 -0.85 -28.48
N ALA A 30 10.06 -0.61 -29.79
CA ALA A 30 10.98 0.30 -30.48
C ALA A 30 10.95 1.72 -29.90
N ALA A 31 12.13 2.31 -29.67
CA ALA A 31 12.28 3.61 -29.03
C ALA A 31 11.57 4.75 -29.78
N ALA A 32 11.54 4.69 -31.12
CA ALA A 32 10.76 5.63 -31.94
C ALA A 32 9.25 5.59 -31.62
N THR A 33 8.70 4.39 -31.39
CA THR A 33 7.29 4.21 -31.02
C THR A 33 7.01 4.73 -29.62
N ILE A 34 7.93 4.49 -28.67
CA ILE A 34 7.82 4.97 -27.30
C ILE A 34 7.85 6.50 -27.24
N GLY A 35 8.75 7.12 -28.00
CA GLY A 35 8.84 8.58 -28.13
C GLY A 35 7.51 9.21 -28.51
N ARG A 36 6.92 8.71 -29.61
CA ARG A 36 5.63 9.20 -30.13
C ARG A 36 4.45 8.97 -29.18
N LEU A 37 4.36 7.78 -28.57
CA LEU A 37 3.18 7.42 -27.77
C LEU A 37 3.18 8.01 -26.35
N TYR A 38 4.36 8.17 -25.75
CA TYR A 38 4.45 8.43 -24.30
C TYR A 38 5.25 9.68 -23.91
N LEU A 39 6.28 10.04 -24.68
CA LEU A 39 7.23 11.09 -24.28
C LEU A 39 7.00 12.44 -24.96
N GLY A 40 6.27 12.47 -26.07
CA GLY A 40 5.90 13.72 -26.76
C GLY A 40 7.11 14.44 -27.36
N GLU A 41 7.02 15.77 -27.42
CA GLU A 41 8.06 16.65 -27.92
C GLU A 41 9.03 17.07 -26.80
N ASP A 42 10.26 17.40 -27.16
CA ASP A 42 11.26 17.95 -26.26
C ASP A 42 10.97 19.42 -25.90
N GLU A 43 11.80 20.03 -25.05
CA GLU A 43 11.65 21.45 -24.64
C GLU A 43 11.70 22.44 -25.82
N SER A 44 12.15 21.99 -26.99
CA SER A 44 12.20 22.79 -28.22
C SER A 44 11.01 22.52 -29.15
N GLY A 45 10.03 21.71 -28.73
CA GLY A 45 8.87 21.34 -29.55
C GLY A 45 9.17 20.32 -30.65
N VAL A 46 10.31 19.62 -30.58
CA VAL A 46 10.71 18.62 -31.58
C VAL A 46 10.47 17.21 -31.01
N PRO A 47 9.85 16.28 -31.78
CA PRO A 47 9.70 14.90 -31.34
C PRO A 47 11.05 14.27 -30.97
N LEU A 48 11.14 13.62 -29.81
CA LEU A 48 12.38 12.99 -29.38
C LEU A 48 12.86 11.95 -30.42
N THR A 49 14.12 12.05 -30.82
CA THR A 49 14.77 11.04 -31.67
C THR A 49 14.84 9.70 -30.96
N ALA A 50 14.84 8.60 -31.73
CA ALA A 50 14.94 7.25 -31.16
C ALA A 50 16.16 7.10 -30.24
N ALA A 51 17.32 7.66 -30.63
CA ALA A 51 18.54 7.63 -29.83
C ALA A 51 18.41 8.43 -28.51
N ALA A 52 17.70 9.55 -28.53
CA ALA A 52 17.43 10.33 -27.32
C ALA A 52 16.50 9.58 -26.35
N VAL A 53 15.46 8.92 -26.89
CA VAL A 53 14.57 8.06 -26.09
C VAL A 53 15.36 6.90 -25.48
N GLU A 54 16.20 6.20 -26.24
CA GLU A 54 17.03 5.10 -25.73
C GLU A 54 17.99 5.55 -24.63
N ARG A 55 18.64 6.71 -24.80
CA ARG A 55 19.53 7.27 -23.78
C ARG A 55 18.73 7.58 -22.51
N ARG A 56 17.59 8.26 -22.63
CA ARG A 56 16.72 8.61 -21.50
C ARG A 56 16.22 7.38 -20.75
N MET A 57 15.82 6.32 -21.46
CA MET A 57 15.37 5.08 -20.83
C MET A 57 16.51 4.34 -20.11
N ARG A 58 17.72 4.33 -20.71
CA ARG A 58 18.92 3.76 -20.05
C ARG A 58 19.33 4.54 -18.81
N ASP A 59 19.30 5.86 -18.88
CA ASP A 59 19.60 6.73 -17.74
C ASP A 59 18.57 6.50 -16.62
N MET A 60 17.27 6.49 -16.96
CA MET A 60 16.19 6.20 -16.02
C MET A 60 16.35 4.80 -15.40
N GLN A 61 16.72 3.79 -16.18
CA GLN A 61 17.00 2.45 -15.67
C GLN A 61 18.20 2.45 -14.70
N ALA A 62 19.28 3.14 -15.03
CA ALA A 62 20.47 3.24 -14.17
C ALA A 62 20.15 3.95 -12.84
N ASP A 63 19.42 5.06 -12.92
CA ASP A 63 18.96 5.83 -11.75
C ASP A 63 18.08 4.96 -10.83
N LEU A 64 17.16 4.17 -11.40
CA LEU A 64 16.31 3.25 -10.63
C LEU A 64 17.07 2.05 -10.04
N VAL A 65 18.08 1.52 -10.74
CA VAL A 65 18.95 0.46 -10.20
C VAL A 65 19.77 0.98 -9.03
N ALA A 66 20.34 2.18 -9.13
CA ALA A 66 21.09 2.80 -8.04
C ALA A 66 20.20 2.99 -6.81
N LEU A 67 18.99 3.53 -7.00
CA LEU A 67 17.99 3.66 -5.94
C LEU A 67 17.59 2.32 -5.32
N ALA A 68 17.45 1.27 -6.13
CA ALA A 68 17.12 -0.07 -5.65
C ALA A 68 18.27 -0.71 -4.86
N LEU A 69 19.53 -0.43 -5.20
CA LEU A 69 20.69 -0.91 -4.45
C LEU A 69 20.86 -0.17 -3.12
N GLU A 70 20.54 1.13 -3.09
CA GLU A 70 20.71 1.98 -1.90
C GLU A 70 19.55 1.85 -0.91
N HIS A 71 18.33 1.66 -1.40
CA HIS A 71 17.11 1.74 -0.59
C HIS A 71 16.12 0.59 -0.83
N GLY A 72 16.42 -0.34 -1.74
CA GLY A 72 15.54 -1.45 -2.06
C GLY A 72 15.65 -2.63 -1.09
N SER A 73 14.84 -3.66 -1.34
CA SER A 73 14.89 -4.91 -0.58
C SER A 73 16.26 -5.61 -0.75
N PRO A 74 16.81 -6.23 0.30
CA PRO A 74 18.08 -6.96 0.21
C PRO A 74 18.06 -8.08 -0.84
N VAL A 75 16.89 -8.73 -1.03
CA VAL A 75 16.71 -9.77 -2.06
C VAL A 75 16.84 -9.20 -3.48
N LEU A 76 16.30 -8.00 -3.70
CA LEU A 76 16.41 -7.32 -4.99
C LEU A 76 17.85 -6.85 -5.24
N ALA A 77 18.50 -6.30 -4.22
CA ALA A 77 19.88 -5.85 -4.34
C ALA A 77 20.82 -7.01 -4.70
N GLU A 78 20.68 -8.17 -4.06
CA GLU A 78 21.44 -9.37 -4.40
C GLU A 78 21.16 -9.86 -5.83
N HIS A 79 19.90 -9.86 -6.26
CA HIS A 79 19.58 -10.24 -7.63
C HIS A 79 20.18 -9.28 -8.67
N LEU A 80 20.13 -7.97 -8.42
CA LEU A 80 20.72 -6.97 -9.31
C LEU A 80 22.25 -7.14 -9.39
N LYS A 81 22.93 -7.37 -8.26
CA LYS A 81 24.37 -7.68 -8.21
C LYS A 81 24.70 -8.98 -8.95
N ALA A 82 23.87 -10.01 -8.83
CA ALA A 82 24.05 -11.26 -9.55
C ALA A 82 23.88 -11.05 -11.07
N SER A 83 22.91 -10.23 -11.49
CA SER A 83 22.70 -9.87 -12.89
C SER A 83 23.88 -9.07 -13.45
N THR A 84 24.40 -8.08 -12.73
CA THR A 84 25.56 -7.30 -13.19
C THR A 84 26.78 -8.18 -13.37
N LYS A 85 27.01 -9.12 -12.43
CA LYS A 85 28.10 -10.10 -12.53
C LYS A 85 27.96 -11.03 -13.74
N LYS A 86 26.74 -11.44 -14.08
CA LYS A 86 26.46 -12.40 -15.17
C LYS A 86 26.40 -11.75 -16.56
N HIS A 87 25.94 -10.52 -16.65
CA HIS A 87 25.61 -9.88 -17.94
C HIS A 87 26.34 -8.55 -18.18
N GLY A 88 27.22 -8.13 -17.28
CA GLY A 88 27.93 -6.85 -17.34
C GLY A 88 27.03 -5.61 -17.12
N SER A 89 25.71 -5.80 -17.00
CA SER A 89 24.74 -4.76 -16.73
C SER A 89 23.61 -5.26 -15.82
N ALA A 90 23.06 -4.37 -15.01
CA ALA A 90 21.91 -4.64 -14.16
C ALA A 90 20.67 -4.76 -15.05
N LYS A 91 20.40 -5.97 -15.55
CA LYS A 91 19.23 -6.21 -16.38
C LYS A 91 18.02 -6.33 -15.48
N LEU A 92 17.18 -5.29 -15.53
CA LEU A 92 15.81 -5.36 -15.01
C LEU A 92 14.95 -6.39 -15.77
N ALA A 93 15.46 -6.95 -16.88
CA ALA A 93 14.71 -7.84 -17.77
C ALA A 93 14.42 -9.24 -17.20
N ALA A 94 15.19 -9.71 -16.21
CA ALA A 94 14.97 -11.03 -15.59
C ALA A 94 14.24 -10.95 -14.24
N VAL A 95 14.09 -9.75 -13.69
CA VAL A 95 13.34 -9.46 -12.48
C VAL A 95 12.02 -8.89 -12.93
N SER A 96 10.91 -9.56 -12.62
CA SER A 96 9.57 -9.11 -13.01
C SER A 96 9.45 -7.58 -12.93
N PRO A 97 8.90 -6.89 -13.94
CA PRO A 97 8.55 -5.45 -13.84
C PRO A 97 7.83 -5.10 -12.53
N LYS A 98 7.12 -6.07 -11.96
CA LYS A 98 6.46 -6.08 -10.65
C LYS A 98 7.41 -5.84 -9.47
N MET A 99 8.65 -6.33 -9.52
CA MET A 99 9.67 -6.19 -8.47
C MET A 99 10.46 -4.87 -8.56
N VAL A 100 10.65 -4.34 -9.78
CA VAL A 100 11.21 -3.00 -10.01
C VAL A 100 10.18 -1.93 -9.64
N GLU A 101 8.90 -2.19 -9.95
CA GLU A 101 7.79 -1.45 -9.36
C GLU A 101 7.82 -1.56 -7.82
N GLN A 102 8.05 -2.74 -7.22
CA GLN A 102 8.18 -2.93 -5.76
C GLN A 102 9.35 -2.19 -5.10
N ALA A 103 10.46 -1.99 -5.82
CA ALA A 103 11.62 -1.23 -5.32
C ALA A 103 11.35 0.28 -5.29
N ALA A 104 10.66 0.78 -6.31
CA ALA A 104 10.27 2.19 -6.41
C ALA A 104 9.00 2.52 -5.58
N GLN A 105 8.41 1.52 -4.92
CA GLN A 105 6.98 1.51 -4.65
C GLN A 105 6.51 2.33 -3.45
N LEU A 106 7.33 2.64 -2.44
CA LEU A 106 6.83 3.50 -1.35
C LEU A 106 6.65 4.96 -1.80
N ALA A 107 7.55 5.49 -2.65
CA ALA A 107 7.45 6.87 -3.14
C ALA A 107 6.46 7.03 -4.31
N VAL A 108 6.19 5.96 -5.07
CA VAL A 108 5.28 5.98 -6.22
C VAL A 108 3.83 5.66 -5.81
N TRP A 109 3.62 4.87 -4.75
CA TRP A 109 2.26 4.44 -4.33
C TRP A 109 1.61 5.39 -3.35
N PHE A 110 2.43 6.07 -2.58
CA PHE A 110 2.00 7.09 -1.67
C PHE A 110 2.27 8.45 -2.27
N ARG A 111 1.33 9.39 -2.09
CA ARG A 111 1.60 10.80 -2.41
C ARG A 111 2.94 11.20 -1.75
N PRO A 112 3.77 12.04 -2.39
CA PRO A 112 5.13 12.35 -1.90
C PRO A 112 5.18 12.73 -0.41
N LEU A 113 4.18 13.49 0.06
CA LEU A 113 4.02 13.86 1.47
C LEU A 113 3.81 12.66 2.41
N VAL A 114 3.08 11.64 1.98
CA VAL A 114 2.84 10.42 2.78
C VAL A 114 4.11 9.56 2.80
N ALA A 115 4.83 9.44 1.68
CA ALA A 115 6.10 8.72 1.62
C ALA A 115 7.17 9.38 2.53
N VAL A 116 7.26 10.72 2.53
CA VAL A 116 8.14 11.46 3.44
C VAL A 116 7.75 11.22 4.91
N ARG A 117 6.45 11.14 5.22
CA ARG A 117 5.98 10.89 6.59
C ARG A 117 6.22 9.45 7.04
N LEU A 118 6.06 8.47 6.16
CA LEU A 118 6.43 7.08 6.42
C LEU A 118 7.93 6.96 6.69
N LYS A 119 8.78 7.62 5.87
CA LYS A 119 10.21 7.69 6.12
C LYS A 119 10.56 8.36 7.46
N SER A 120 9.83 9.40 7.86
CA SER A 120 10.03 10.04 9.17
C SER A 120 9.66 9.13 10.35
N GLN A 121 8.90 8.06 10.12
CA GLN A 121 8.57 7.02 11.09
C GLN A 121 9.49 5.79 10.95
N HIS A 122 10.61 5.93 10.24
CA HIS A 122 11.53 4.83 9.92
C HIS A 122 10.88 3.67 9.13
N ILE A 123 9.87 3.98 8.33
CA ILE A 123 9.24 3.02 7.41
C ILE A 123 9.70 3.38 5.99
N ALA A 124 10.82 2.80 5.59
CA ALA A 124 11.47 2.96 4.31
C ALA A 124 11.19 1.79 3.35
N THR A 125 10.75 0.62 3.86
CA THR A 125 10.46 -0.56 3.04
C THR A 125 9.04 -1.12 3.22
N LEU A 126 8.57 -1.91 2.25
CA LEU A 126 7.29 -2.61 2.35
C LEU A 126 7.28 -3.62 3.50
N ALA A 127 8.43 -4.23 3.77
CA ALA A 127 8.62 -5.13 4.91
C ALA A 127 8.45 -4.41 6.24
N GLU A 128 9.06 -3.24 6.39
CA GLU A 128 8.86 -2.40 7.57
C GLU A 128 7.42 -1.92 7.70
N LEU A 129 6.74 -1.62 6.59
CA LEU A 129 5.32 -1.25 6.64
C LEU A 129 4.47 -2.41 7.15
N VAL A 130 4.68 -3.64 6.65
CA VAL A 130 3.93 -4.82 7.11
C VAL A 130 4.24 -5.11 8.58
N ALA A 131 5.51 -5.08 8.99
CA ALA A 131 5.90 -5.26 10.39
C ALA A 131 5.27 -4.19 11.30
N PHE A 132 5.24 -2.94 10.85
CA PHE A 132 4.61 -1.83 11.56
C PHE A 132 3.09 -2.00 11.70
N CYS A 133 2.43 -2.43 10.63
CA CYS A 133 1.00 -2.74 10.64
C CYS A 133 0.70 -3.85 11.64
N ASN A 134 1.43 -4.96 11.57
CA ASN A 134 1.25 -6.11 12.48
C ASN A 134 1.50 -5.72 13.95
N ALA A 135 2.53 -4.91 14.22
CA ALA A 135 2.84 -4.46 15.58
C ALA A 135 1.77 -3.54 16.20
N ARG A 136 1.02 -2.80 15.38
CA ARG A 136 0.00 -1.83 15.84
C ARG A 136 -1.44 -2.27 15.64
N GLY A 137 -1.68 -3.34 14.87
CA GLY A 137 -3.01 -3.82 14.53
C GLY A 137 -3.87 -2.79 13.77
N GLY A 138 -5.20 -2.89 13.87
CA GLY A 138 -6.18 -2.12 13.09
C GLY A 138 -6.12 -0.60 13.23
N THR A 139 -5.34 -0.09 14.19
CA THR A 139 -5.15 1.35 14.44
C THR A 139 -3.84 1.92 13.89
N TRP A 140 -3.01 1.10 13.21
CA TRP A 140 -1.69 1.51 12.71
C TRP A 140 -1.71 2.83 11.93
N TRP A 141 -2.77 3.09 11.17
CA TRP A 141 -2.93 4.27 10.32
C TRP A 141 -3.03 5.58 11.12
N ARG A 142 -3.46 5.53 12.40
CA ARG A 142 -3.52 6.72 13.26
C ARG A 142 -2.13 7.28 13.57
N ALA A 143 -1.11 6.41 13.55
CA ALA A 143 0.29 6.79 13.74
C ALA A 143 0.93 7.39 12.47
N VAL A 144 0.26 7.30 11.31
CA VAL A 144 0.78 7.83 10.04
C VAL A 144 -0.05 9.04 9.60
N PRO A 145 0.48 10.27 9.73
CA PRO A 145 -0.22 11.47 9.30
C PRO A 145 -0.65 11.39 7.83
N ARG A 146 -1.86 11.88 7.52
CA ARG A 146 -2.44 11.93 6.16
C ARG A 146 -2.84 10.56 5.57
N ILE A 147 -2.81 9.48 6.34
CA ILE A 147 -3.50 8.23 6.02
C ILE A 147 -4.76 8.16 6.89
N GLY A 148 -5.94 8.10 6.25
CA GLY A 148 -7.21 7.86 6.93
C GLY A 148 -7.65 6.41 6.83
N ALA A 149 -8.62 6.01 7.63
CA ALA A 149 -9.13 4.64 7.72
C ALA A 149 -9.43 4.00 6.35
N GLY A 150 -10.13 4.70 5.44
CA GLY A 150 -10.44 4.15 4.11
C GLY A 150 -9.21 3.84 3.26
N ARG A 151 -8.20 4.70 3.28
CA ARG A 151 -6.94 4.46 2.55
C ARG A 151 -6.15 3.33 3.19
N ALA A 152 -6.15 3.28 4.52
CA ALA A 152 -5.53 2.19 5.26
C ALA A 152 -6.18 0.83 4.91
N ARG A 153 -7.51 0.77 4.78
CA ARG A 153 -8.22 -0.46 4.35
C ARG A 153 -7.76 -0.93 2.98
N HIS A 154 -7.68 -0.01 2.01
CA HIS A 154 -7.18 -0.33 0.67
C HIS A 154 -5.73 -0.86 0.69
N ILE A 155 -4.87 -0.27 1.53
CA ILE A 155 -3.48 -0.72 1.68
C ILE A 155 -3.44 -2.13 2.26
N VAL A 156 -4.17 -2.38 3.36
CA VAL A 156 -4.21 -3.69 4.02
C VAL A 156 -4.81 -4.76 3.10
N ALA A 157 -5.90 -4.46 2.40
CA ALA A 157 -6.52 -5.38 1.44
C ALA A 157 -5.57 -5.77 0.32
N TRP A 158 -4.83 -4.79 -0.22
CA TRP A 158 -3.83 -5.05 -1.25
C TRP A 158 -2.66 -5.88 -0.71
N LEU A 159 -2.15 -5.57 0.48
CA LEU A 159 -1.08 -6.34 1.11
C LEU A 159 -1.48 -7.80 1.29
N ARG A 160 -2.71 -8.04 1.77
CA ARG A 160 -3.30 -9.39 1.94
C ARG A 160 -3.43 -10.14 0.61
N GLN A 161 -3.89 -9.45 -0.44
CA GLN A 161 -4.02 -10.04 -1.77
C GLN A 161 -2.66 -10.51 -2.35
N HIS A 162 -1.56 -9.90 -1.92
CA HIS A 162 -0.23 -10.14 -2.48
C HIS A 162 0.75 -10.81 -1.51
N GLU A 163 0.32 -11.35 -0.37
CA GLU A 163 1.18 -12.01 0.62
C GLU A 163 2.08 -13.07 0.02
N ALA A 164 1.51 -13.95 -0.83
CA ALA A 164 2.25 -15.02 -1.50
C ALA A 164 3.31 -14.50 -2.48
N THR A 165 3.11 -13.31 -3.06
CA THR A 165 4.06 -12.69 -4.00
C THR A 165 5.13 -11.88 -3.27
N ILE A 166 4.79 -11.28 -2.13
CA ILE A 166 5.68 -10.41 -1.34
C ILE A 166 6.49 -11.24 -0.33
N GLY A 167 6.01 -12.43 0.04
CA GLY A 167 6.63 -13.29 1.06
C GLY A 167 6.44 -12.74 2.49
N LEU A 168 5.45 -11.86 2.68
CA LEU A 168 5.15 -11.21 3.96
C LEU A 168 3.70 -11.47 4.32
N ARG A 169 3.44 -11.69 5.61
CA ARG A 169 2.10 -11.98 6.14
C ARG A 169 1.56 -10.77 6.90
N VAL A 170 0.30 -10.43 6.67
CA VAL A 170 -0.44 -9.42 7.43
C VAL A 170 -1.32 -10.11 8.45
N ASP A 171 -1.20 -9.74 9.72
CA ASP A 171 -1.98 -10.38 10.78
C ASP A 171 -3.47 -10.05 10.68
N ALA A 172 -4.30 -10.94 11.25
CA ALA A 172 -5.75 -10.76 11.30
C ALA A 172 -6.12 -9.46 12.02
N ASP A 173 -5.38 -9.13 13.07
CA ASP A 173 -5.58 -7.98 13.95
C ASP A 173 -5.30 -6.62 13.28
N VAL A 174 -4.74 -6.62 12.06
CA VAL A 174 -4.50 -5.41 11.25
C VAL A 174 -5.79 -4.91 10.59
N ASP A 175 -6.87 -5.67 10.66
CA ASP A 175 -8.14 -5.26 10.07
C ASP A 175 -8.70 -3.98 10.72
N ILE A 176 -9.31 -3.13 9.90
CA ILE A 176 -9.83 -1.81 10.32
C ILE A 176 -11.33 -1.89 10.62
N CYS A 177 -11.86 -3.12 10.71
CA CYS A 177 -13.07 -3.36 11.48
C CYS A 177 -12.71 -3.08 12.93
N ASP A 178 -13.47 -2.20 13.57
CA ASP A 178 -13.35 -2.06 15.02
C ASP A 178 -13.63 -3.46 15.61
N PRO A 179 -12.67 -4.10 16.29
CA PRO A 179 -12.85 -5.45 16.81
C PRO A 179 -14.00 -5.51 17.82
N LEU A 180 -14.39 -4.34 18.35
CA LEU A 180 -15.54 -4.17 19.22
C LEU A 180 -16.80 -3.79 18.44
N THR A 181 -16.91 -3.91 17.12
CA THR A 181 -18.16 -3.60 16.39
C THR A 181 -18.66 -4.81 15.64
N ALA A 182 -19.90 -5.19 15.92
CA ALA A 182 -20.56 -6.32 15.29
C ALA A 182 -20.85 -6.06 13.80
N PRO A 183 -20.65 -7.05 12.90
CA PRO A 183 -21.01 -6.95 11.48
C PRO A 183 -22.48 -6.57 11.29
N ASP A 184 -22.80 -5.67 10.36
CA ASP A 184 -24.15 -5.05 10.22
C ASP A 184 -25.33 -6.02 10.05
N ASN A 185 -25.06 -7.27 9.67
CA ASN A 185 -26.05 -8.32 9.45
C ASN A 185 -26.25 -9.27 10.64
N GLN A 186 -25.61 -9.02 11.79
CA GLN A 186 -25.65 -9.94 12.94
C GLN A 186 -26.41 -9.34 14.12
N ILE A 187 -27.34 -10.10 14.70
CA ILE A 187 -27.95 -9.81 16.00
C ILE A 187 -27.01 -10.30 17.10
N ILE A 188 -26.72 -9.45 18.08
CA ILE A 188 -25.79 -9.74 19.18
C ILE A 188 -26.56 -9.95 20.47
N GLU A 189 -26.38 -11.13 21.06
CA GLU A 189 -26.96 -11.45 22.36
C GLU A 189 -26.20 -10.78 23.51
N VAL A 190 -26.89 -9.94 24.27
CA VAL A 190 -26.36 -9.23 25.44
C VAL A 190 -26.09 -10.24 26.56
N GLY A 191 -24.84 -10.28 27.02
CA GLY A 191 -24.38 -11.29 27.99
C GLY A 191 -23.93 -12.61 27.35
N GLY A 192 -23.94 -12.70 26.02
CA GLY A 192 -23.43 -13.84 25.26
C GLY A 192 -21.89 -13.89 25.18
N ARG A 193 -21.37 -14.81 24.36
CA ARG A 193 -19.92 -15.02 24.16
C ARG A 193 -19.23 -13.93 23.32
N ALA A 194 -19.99 -13.11 22.62
CA ALA A 194 -19.46 -12.10 21.72
C ALA A 194 -19.08 -10.84 22.50
N ASN A 195 -17.80 -10.44 22.45
CA ASN A 195 -17.29 -9.24 23.12
C ASN A 195 -17.24 -8.06 22.14
N VAL A 196 -18.39 -7.71 21.57
CA VAL A 196 -18.55 -6.70 20.51
C VAL A 196 -19.71 -5.75 20.85
N LEU A 197 -19.59 -4.50 20.47
CA LEU A 197 -20.62 -3.46 20.50
C LEU A 197 -21.52 -3.60 19.28
N ALA A 198 -22.83 -3.41 19.48
CA ALA A 198 -23.82 -3.35 18.43
C ALA A 198 -24.78 -2.18 18.70
N PRO A 199 -25.40 -1.59 17.66
CA PRO A 199 -26.52 -0.66 17.83
C PRO A 199 -27.66 -1.29 18.64
N LEU A 200 -28.45 -0.47 19.35
CA LEU A 200 -29.52 -0.94 20.24
C LEU A 200 -30.55 -1.81 19.50
N GLU A 201 -30.89 -1.44 18.27
CA GLU A 201 -31.78 -2.15 17.36
C GLU A 201 -31.30 -3.56 16.97
N ARG A 202 -30.02 -3.86 17.21
CA ARG A 202 -29.38 -5.15 16.88
C ARG A 202 -28.94 -5.93 18.12
N MET A 203 -29.24 -5.42 19.30
CA MET A 203 -28.99 -6.10 20.57
C MET A 203 -30.21 -6.99 20.90
N ALA A 204 -29.99 -8.30 21.01
CA ALA A 204 -30.98 -9.22 21.56
C ALA A 204 -30.64 -9.53 23.02
N VAL A 205 -31.66 -9.61 23.88
CA VAL A 205 -31.46 -9.98 25.28
C VAL A 205 -31.65 -11.49 25.42
N ALA A 206 -30.69 -12.17 26.05
CA ALA A 206 -30.81 -13.60 26.36
C ALA A 206 -32.12 -13.89 27.09
N HIS A 207 -32.80 -15.00 26.78
CA HIS A 207 -34.10 -15.30 27.40
C HIS A 207 -34.09 -15.25 28.94
N PRO A 208 -33.06 -15.73 29.66
CA PRO A 208 -32.96 -15.59 31.11
C PRO A 208 -32.94 -14.13 31.62
N LEU A 209 -32.48 -13.19 30.77
CA LEU A 209 -32.37 -11.76 31.06
C LEU A 209 -33.53 -10.94 30.46
N SER A 210 -34.44 -11.58 29.73
CA SER A 210 -35.61 -10.93 29.11
C SER A 210 -36.59 -10.33 30.13
N GLY A 211 -36.43 -10.68 31.41
CA GLY A 211 -37.33 -10.31 32.49
C GLY A 211 -38.72 -10.93 32.38
N SER A 212 -38.92 -11.92 31.51
CA SER A 212 -40.22 -12.61 31.28
C SER A 212 -40.83 -13.21 32.55
N THR A 213 -39.99 -13.55 33.53
CA THR A 213 -40.37 -14.07 34.85
C THR A 213 -40.29 -13.01 35.96
N GLY A 214 -40.18 -11.71 35.63
CA GLY A 214 -40.01 -10.64 36.60
C GLY A 214 -41.28 -10.36 37.41
N GLU A 215 -41.11 -10.07 38.71
CA GLU A 215 -42.21 -9.80 39.66
C GLU A 215 -42.94 -8.47 39.38
N ASN A 216 -42.25 -7.48 38.79
CA ASN A 216 -42.81 -6.18 38.41
C ASN A 216 -43.39 -6.17 36.99
N ARG A 217 -44.14 -7.22 36.60
CA ARG A 217 -44.89 -7.23 35.34
C ARG A 217 -46.36 -6.96 35.57
N ALA A 218 -46.92 -6.05 34.77
CA ALA A 218 -48.36 -5.91 34.69
C ALA A 218 -48.96 -7.20 34.12
N THR A 219 -49.96 -7.76 34.79
CA THR A 219 -50.74 -8.93 34.33
C THR A 219 -51.78 -8.55 33.27
N LEU A 220 -51.98 -7.25 33.06
CA LEU A 220 -52.90 -6.69 32.08
C LEU A 220 -52.29 -6.70 30.67
N PHE A 221 -53.16 -6.85 29.67
CA PHE A 221 -52.76 -6.85 28.27
C PHE A 221 -52.05 -5.53 27.90
N PRO A 222 -50.85 -5.57 27.28
CA PRO A 222 -50.14 -4.35 26.90
C PRO A 222 -50.87 -3.65 25.74
N TYR A 223 -51.15 -2.36 25.89
CA TYR A 223 -51.80 -1.54 24.85
C TYR A 223 -50.88 -1.19 23.67
N VAL A 224 -49.57 -1.41 23.82
CA VAL A 224 -48.57 -1.15 22.77
C VAL A 224 -47.91 -2.48 22.43
N GLN A 225 -48.19 -2.98 21.22
CA GLN A 225 -47.41 -4.04 20.60
C GLN A 225 -46.30 -3.39 19.75
N ALA A 226 -45.05 -3.80 19.98
CA ALA A 226 -43.96 -3.53 19.07
C ALA A 226 -43.78 -4.77 18.18
N PRO A 227 -44.24 -4.75 16.92
CA PRO A 227 -43.89 -5.81 15.98
C PRO A 227 -42.40 -5.72 15.68
N ASN A 228 -41.67 -6.79 15.97
CA ASN A 228 -40.27 -6.94 15.58
C ASN A 228 -40.24 -7.67 14.23
N GLU A 229 -40.39 -6.92 13.12
CA GLU A 229 -39.98 -7.36 11.78
C GLU A 229 -38.64 -6.71 11.41
#